data_AF-A0A950JMY7-F1
#
_entry.id   AF-A0A950JMY7-F1
#
_cell.length_a   1.000
_cell.length_b   1.000
_cell.length_c   1.000
_cell.angle_alpha   90.00
_cell.angle_beta   90.00
_cell.angle_gamma   90.00
#
_symmetry.space_group_name_H-M   'P 1'
#
loop_
_entity.id
_entity.type
_entity.pdbx_description
1 polymer ?
#
loop_
_entity_poly.entity_id
_entity_poly.type
_entity_poly.pdbx_seq_one_letter_code
_entity_poly.pdbx_strand_id
1 'polypeptide(L)' 'MTAAQVIWPALALSAALATVAQAASTTIIYSFGSGADGAYADTDLVRDASGNLYGNTVKGGTHASGT' A
#
# COMPACT_ATOMS: atom_id res chain seq x y z
N MET A 1 47.00 -25.93 14.43
CA MET A 1 46.14 -24.77 14.75
C MET A 1 45.42 -24.42 13.46
N THR A 2 44.13 -24.77 13.37
CA THR A 2 43.38 -24.93 12.12
C THR A 2 42.82 -23.59 11.63
N ALA A 3 43.31 -23.11 10.49
CA ALA A 3 42.82 -21.92 9.78
C ALA A 3 41.35 -22.03 9.29
N ALA A 4 40.69 -23.16 9.54
CA ALA A 4 39.32 -23.45 9.10
C ALA A 4 38.22 -22.84 10.01
N GLN A 5 38.55 -22.39 11.23
CA GLN A 5 37.54 -21.88 12.18
C GLN A 5 37.16 -20.41 11.97
N VAL A 6 37.89 -19.68 11.12
CA VAL A 6 37.71 -18.22 10.92
C VAL A 6 36.97 -17.89 9.62
N ILE A 7 36.89 -18.84 8.68
CA ILE A 7 36.32 -18.62 7.34
C ILE A 7 34.78 -18.53 7.37
N TRP A 8 34.12 -19.31 8.24
CA TRP A 8 32.66 -19.34 8.37
C TRP A 8 32.05 -18.08 9.02
N PRO A 9 32.59 -17.51 10.12
CA PRO A 9 32.01 -16.30 10.70
C PRO A 9 32.22 -15.05 9.84
N ALA A 10 33.28 -15.00 9.02
CA ALA A 10 33.54 -13.85 8.14
C ALA A 10 32.53 -13.74 6.98
N LEU A 11 31.97 -14.86 6.51
CA LEU A 11 30.94 -14.88 5.45
C LEU A 11 29.53 -14.54 5.98
N ALA A 12 29.28 -14.77 7.28
CA ALA A 12 28.01 -14.44 7.92
C ALA A 12 27.83 -12.93 8.17
N LEU A 13 28.93 -12.18 8.30
CA LEU A 13 28.89 -10.74 8.60
C LEU A 13 28.65 -9.86 7.37
N SER A 14 28.89 -10.35 6.14
CA SER A 14 28.66 -9.57 4.91
C SER A 14 27.22 -9.61 4.41
N ALA A 15 26.43 -10.61 4.82
CA ALA A 15 25.02 -10.74 4.43
C ALA A 15 24.09 -9.77 5.17
N ALA A 16 24.56 -9.10 6.23
CA ALA A 16 23.74 -8.25 7.10
C ALA A 16 23.52 -6.82 6.57
N LEU A 17 24.15 -6.43 5.46
CA LEU A 17 24.05 -5.07 4.88
C LEU A 17 23.13 -4.96 3.66
N ALA A 18 22.63 -6.08 3.14
CA ALA A 18 21.58 -6.07 2.13
C ALA A 18 20.22 -6.02 2.82
N THR A 19 19.95 -4.93 3.54
CA THR A 19 18.59 -4.64 4.00
C THR A 19 17.71 -4.50 2.76
N VAL A 20 16.94 -5.56 2.53
CA VAL A 20 15.93 -5.70 1.50
C VAL A 20 15.03 -4.46 1.46
N ALA A 21 15.07 -3.72 0.36
CA ALA A 21 13.98 -2.80 0.05
C ALA A 21 12.71 -3.65 -0.14
N GLN A 22 11.82 -3.66 0.86
CA GLN A 22 10.51 -4.26 0.71
C GLN A 22 9.68 -3.36 -0.23
N ALA A 23 9.31 -3.88 -1.40
CA ALA A 23 8.33 -3.21 -2.24
C ALA A 23 6.96 -3.25 -1.54
N ALA A 24 6.30 -2.10 -1.43
CA ALA A 24 4.93 -2.04 -0.94
C ALA A 24 3.97 -2.44 -2.05
N SER A 25 3.12 -3.46 -1.80
CA SER A 25 2.05 -3.85 -2.70
C SER A 25 0.77 -3.08 -2.37
N THR A 26 0.10 -2.54 -3.39
CA THR A 26 -1.22 -1.94 -3.25
C THR A 26 -2.30 -2.93 -3.68
N THR A 27 -3.46 -2.89 -3.01
CA THR A 27 -4.63 -3.68 -3.38
C THR A 27 -5.76 -2.74 -3.77
N ILE A 28 -6.36 -2.98 -4.94
CA ILE A 28 -7.56 -2.25 -5.35
C ILE A 28 -8.74 -2.85 -4.60
N ILE A 29 -9.34 -2.07 -3.71
CA ILE A 29 -10.54 -2.47 -2.96
C ILE A 29 -11.84 -2.05 -3.66
N TYR A 30 -11.78 -1.04 -4.52
CA TYR A 30 -12.90 -0.55 -5.29
C TYR A 30 -12.40 0.22 -6.52
N SER A 31 -13.04 0.00 -7.65
CA SER A 31 -12.80 0.75 -8.89
C SER A 31 -14.11 1.35 -9.33
N PHE A 32 -14.18 2.67 -9.36
CA PHE A 32 -15.36 3.41 -9.80
C PHE A 32 -15.70 3.07 -11.26
N GLY A 33 -16.94 2.64 -11.49
CA GLY A 33 -17.48 2.40 -12.82
C GLY A 33 -18.06 3.65 -13.47
N SER A 34 -19.05 3.47 -14.33
CA SER A 34 -19.78 4.56 -14.98
C SER A 34 -21.15 4.78 -14.34
N GLY A 35 -21.76 5.93 -14.62
CA GLY A 35 -23.11 6.25 -14.14
C GLY A 35 -23.15 6.63 -12.67
N ALA A 36 -23.68 5.75 -11.83
CA ALA A 36 -24.00 6.04 -10.43
C ALA A 36 -22.83 5.82 -9.45
N ASP A 37 -21.76 5.13 -9.86
CA ASP A 37 -20.69 4.68 -8.94
C ASP A 37 -19.87 5.82 -8.33
N GLY A 38 -19.88 7.02 -8.92
CA GLY A 38 -19.07 8.13 -8.46
C GLY A 38 -17.98 8.50 -9.45
N ALA A 39 -17.72 9.79 -9.64
CA ALA A 39 -16.62 10.30 -10.46
C ALA A 39 -16.15 11.66 -9.95
N TYR A 40 -14.88 11.98 -10.25
CA TYR A 40 -14.20 13.21 -9.80
C TYR A 40 -14.17 13.29 -8.27
N ALA A 41 -13.19 12.64 -7.64
CA ALA A 41 -12.94 12.80 -6.21
C ALA A 41 -12.45 14.23 -5.93
N ASP A 42 -13.01 14.88 -4.91
CA ASP A 42 -12.65 16.24 -4.51
C ASP A 42 -11.72 16.26 -3.30
N THR A 43 -11.76 15.19 -2.49
CA THR A 43 -10.96 15.08 -1.26
C THR A 43 -10.16 13.79 -1.20
N ASP A 44 -9.12 13.80 -0.37
CA ASP A 44 -8.42 12.59 0.05
C ASP A 44 -9.36 11.67 0.87
N LEU A 45 -8.98 10.40 0.96
CA LEU A 45 -9.71 9.41 1.77
C LEU A 45 -9.36 9.55 3.26
N VAL A 46 -10.37 9.45 4.11
CA VAL A 46 -10.23 9.38 5.57
C VAL A 46 -10.44 7.94 6.03
N ARG A 47 -9.60 7.48 6.96
CA ARG A 47 -9.71 6.15 7.57
C ARG A 47 -10.27 6.23 8.98
N ASP A 48 -11.27 5.41 9.29
CA ASP A 48 -11.74 5.25 10.66
C ASP A 48 -10.87 4.27 11.47
N ALA A 49 -11.19 4.12 12.76
CA ALA A 49 -10.48 3.21 13.67
C ALA A 49 -10.68 1.71 13.32
N SER A 50 -11.72 1.38 12.56
CA SER A 50 -12.01 0.01 12.09
C SER A 50 -11.30 -0.30 10.77
N GLY A 51 -10.68 0.70 10.13
CA GLY A 51 -9.99 0.57 8.85
C GLY A 51 -10.86 0.85 7.63
N ASN A 52 -12.11 1.30 7.79
CA ASN A 52 -12.97 1.70 6.68
C ASN A 52 -12.47 3.00 6.05
N LEU A 53 -12.62 3.13 4.73
CA LEU A 53 -12.22 4.30 3.95
C LEU A 53 -13.44 5.11 3.53
N TYR A 54 -13.39 6.42 3.76
CA TYR A 54 -14.46 7.37 3.42
C TYR A 54 -13.91 8.50 2.56
N GLY A 55 -14.70 8.97 1.62
CA GLY A 55 -14.39 10.12 0.77
C GLY A 55 -15.63 10.54 0.01
N ASN A 56 -15.55 11.68 -0.69
CA ASN A 56 -16.66 12.18 -1.50
C ASN A 56 -16.33 12.07 -3.00
N THR A 57 -17.38 12.16 -3.81
CA THR A 57 -17.26 12.35 -5.27
C THR A 57 -18.11 13.54 -5.68
N VAL A 58 -17.72 14.27 -6.72
CA VAL A 58 -18.52 15.41 -7.22
C VAL A 58 -19.68 14.93 -8.08
N LYS A 59 -19.49 13.85 -8.85
CA LYS A 59 -20.53 13.23 -9.67
C LYS A 59 -20.80 11.81 -9.22
N GLY A 60 -21.99 11.30 -9.53
CA GLY A 60 -22.43 9.95 -9.15
C GLY A 60 -23.82 9.98 -8.53
N GLY A 61 -24.25 8.86 -7.96
CA GLY A 61 -25.54 8.75 -7.27
C GLY A 61 -26.77 8.95 -8.16
N THR A 62 -27.95 8.89 -7.56
CA THR A 62 -29.25 8.93 -8.28
C THR A 62 -29.49 10.23 -9.05
N HIS A 63 -28.90 11.35 -8.60
CA HIS A 63 -29.10 12.68 -9.17
C HIS A 63 -27.87 13.18 -9.95
N ALA A 64 -26.94 12.29 -10.31
CA ALA A 64 -25.66 12.62 -10.94
C ALA A 64 -24.78 13.62 -10.14
N SER A 65 -25.11 13.84 -8.87
CA SER A 65 -24.35 14.63 -7.89
C SER A 65 -23.91 13.69 -6.78
N GLY A 66 -22.61 13.69 -6.46
CA GLY A 66 -22.10 12.86 -5.38
C GLY A 66 -22.44 13.43 -4.00
N THR A 67 -22.21 12.60 -2.98
CA THR A 67 -22.43 12.89 -1.55
C THR A 67 -21.13 12.99 -0.81
#